data_AF-A0A916UXW5-F1
#
_entry.id   AF-A0A916UXW5-F1
#
_cell.length_a   1.000
_cell.length_b   1.000
_cell.length_c   1.000
_cell.angle_alpha   90.00
_cell.angle_beta   90.00
_cell.angle_gamma   90.00
#
_symmetry.space_group_name_H-M   'P 1'
#
loop_
_entity.id
_entity.type
_entity.pdbx_description
1 polymer ?
#
loop_
_entity_poly.entity_id
_entity_poly.type
_entity_poly.pdbx_seq_one_letter_code
_entity_poly.pdbx_strand_id
1 'polypeptide(L)' 'MRQIIADLRTNGATSLRHLADGLNQRQIPAARGGAWSAAQVKRVLEQV' A
#
# COMPACT_ATOMS: atom_id res chain seq x y z
N MET A 1 3.31 1.69 8.77
CA MET A 1 2.86 1.70 7.35
C MET A 1 3.95 2.11 6.35
N ARG A 2 4.63 3.24 6.54
CA ARG A 2 5.69 3.74 5.63
C ARG A 2 6.78 2.70 5.26
N GLN A 3 7.25 1.93 6.24
CA GLN A 3 8.26 0.89 6.03
C GLN A 3 7.79 -0.22 5.07
N ILE A 4 6.53 -0.62 5.15
CA ILE A 4 5.95 -1.67 4.28
C ILE A 4 5.83 -1.15 2.84
N ILE A 5 5.41 0.11 2.66
CA ILE A 5 5.35 0.72 1.34
C ILE A 5 6.75 0.86 0.73
N ALA A 6 7.76 1.22 1.53
CA ALA A 6 9.15 1.27 1.08
C ALA A 6 9.67 -0.11 0.66
N ASP A 7 9.41 -1.14 1.46
CA ASP A 7 9.75 -2.53 1.13
C ASP A 7 9.07 -3.00 -0.18
N LEU A 8 7.78 -2.68 -0.37
CA LEU A 8 7.09 -2.98 -1.63
C LEU A 8 7.71 -2.26 -2.83
N ARG A 9 8.17 -1.01 -2.67
CA ARG A 9 8.88 -0.29 -3.74
C ARG A 9 10.21 -0.95 -4.09
N THR A 10 10.98 -1.39 -3.08
CA THR A 10 12.23 -2.14 -3.28
C THR A 10 11.97 -3.47 -3.98
N ASN A 11 10.83 -4.11 -3.69
CA ASN A 11 10.38 -5.34 -4.37
C ASN A 11 9.75 -5.09 -5.76
N GLY A 12 9.86 -3.88 -6.32
CA GLY A 12 9.44 -3.57 -7.69
C GLY A 12 8.06 -2.95 -7.85
N ALA A 13 7.39 -2.54 -6.77
CA ALA A 13 6.12 -1.82 -6.87
C ALA A 13 6.34 -0.39 -7.40
N THR A 14 6.04 -0.18 -8.69
CA THR A 14 6.22 1.10 -9.39
C THR A 14 4.99 2.01 -9.41
N SER A 15 3.81 1.51 -9.01
CA SER A 15 2.56 2.27 -9.03
C SER A 15 1.76 2.13 -7.72
N LEU A 16 0.86 3.08 -7.46
CA LEU A 16 -0.03 3.02 -6.28
C LEU A 16 -0.93 1.78 -6.27
N ARG A 17 -1.34 1.31 -7.46
CA ARG A 17 -2.11 0.07 -7.59
C ARG A 17 -1.23 -1.14 -7.26
N HIS A 18 0.00 -1.19 -7.77
CA HIS A 18 0.93 -2.28 -7.47
C HIS A 18 1.27 -2.34 -5.98
N LEU A 19 1.39 -1.19 -5.32
CA LEU A 19 1.52 -1.10 -3.86
C LEU A 19 0.27 -1.64 -3.15
N ALA A 20 -0.92 -1.28 -3.60
CA ALA A 20 -2.16 -1.79 -3.02
C ALA A 20 -2.27 -3.32 -3.18
N ASP A 21 -1.92 -3.85 -4.35
CA ASP A 21 -1.90 -5.28 -4.62
C ASP A 21 -0.89 -6.00 -3.72
N GLY A 22 0.31 -5.45 -3.55
CA GLY A 22 1.31 -5.99 -2.62
C GLY A 22 0.86 -5.97 -1.15
N LEU A 23 0.13 -4.94 -0.73
CA LEU A 23 -0.47 -4.89 0.61
C LEU A 23 -1.58 -5.93 0.78
N ASN A 24 -2.41 -6.13 -0.25
CA ASN A 24 -3.46 -7.15 -0.27
C ASN A 24 -2.90 -8.57 -0.27
N GLN A 25 -1.87 -8.84 -1.07
CA GLN A 25 -1.17 -10.13 -1.11
C GLN A 25 -0.56 -10.49 0.24
N ARG A 26 -0.06 -9.49 0.97
CA ARG A 26 0.45 -9.66 2.34
C ARG A 26 -0.64 -9.72 3.41
N GLN A 27 -1.92 -9.73 3.01
CA GLN A 27 -3.10 -9.74 3.88
C GLN A 27 -3.10 -8.64 4.95
N ILE A 28 -2.51 -7.48 4.63
CA ILE A 28 -2.48 -6.35 5.56
C ILE A 28 -3.85 -5.67 5.53
N PRO A 29 -4.60 -5.61 6.65
CA PRO A 29 -5.91 -4.98 6.65
C PRO A 29 -5.79 -3.48 6.42
N ALA A 30 -6.63 -2.93 5.54
CA ALA A 30 -6.75 -1.49 5.37
C ALA A 30 -7.34 -0.84 6.63
N ALA A 31 -7.01 0.43 6.89
CA ALA A 31 -7.41 1.14 8.11
C ALA A 31 -8.95 1.24 8.32
N ARG A 32 -9.75 1.05 7.27
CA ARG A 32 -11.23 1.04 7.34
C ARG A 32 -11.82 -0.34 7.02
N GLY A 33 -11.00 -1.39 7.04
CA GLY A 33 -11.36 -2.73 6.58
C GLY A 33 -11.34 -2.87 5.05
N GLY A 34 -11.38 -4.12 4.60
CA GLY A 34 -11.34 -4.48 3.19
C GLY A 34 -9.96 -4.41 2.55
N ALA A 35 -9.93 -4.62 1.23
CA ALA A 35 -8.72 -4.57 0.43
C ALA A 35 -8.19 -3.13 0.28
N TRP A 36 -6.88 -3.00 0.21
CA TRP A 36 -6.19 -1.79 -0.20
C TRP A 36 -6.54 -1.42 -1.63
N SER A 37 -6.78 -0.13 -1.82
CA SER A 37 -6.92 0.54 -3.10
C SER A 37 -5.82 1.57 -3.28
N ALA A 38 -5.51 1.90 -4.54
CA ALA A 38 -4.53 2.94 -4.87
C ALA A 38 -4.82 4.29 -4.17
N ALA A 39 -6.10 4.64 -3.99
CA ALA A 39 -6.51 5.86 -3.30
C ALA A 39 -6.15 5.84 -1.80
N GLN A 40 -6.28 4.68 -1.13
CA GLN A 40 -5.86 4.53 0.26
C GLN A 40 -4.33 4.63 0.39
N VAL A 41 -3.58 4.02 -0.54
CA VAL A 41 -2.11 4.15 -0.57
C VAL A 41 -1.70 5.61 -0.75
N LYS A 42 -2.34 6.35 -1.66
CA LYS A 42 -2.09 7.78 -1.87
C LYS A 42 -2.29 8.58 -0.59
N ARG A 43 -3.44 8.40 0.10
CA ARG A 43 -3.72 9.10 1.37
C ARG A 43 -2.69 8.82 2.45
N VAL A 44 -2.24 7.58 2.57
CA VAL A 44 -1.19 7.21 3.54
C VAL A 44 0.15 7.88 3.23
N LEU A 45 0.46 8.08 1.94
CA LEU A 45 1.65 8.79 1.50
C LEU A 45 1.53 10.32 1.68
N GLU A 46 0.32 10.88 1.55
CA GLU A 46 0.03 12.30 1.71
C GLU A 46 -0.13 12.74 3.18
N GLN A 47 -0.41 11.82 4.11
CA GLN A 47 -0.48 12.10 5.56
C GLN A 47 0.91 12.25 6.23
N VAL A 48 1.99 12.35 5.45
CA VAL A 48 3.37 12.48 5.92
C VAL A 48 3.90 13.87 5.60
#